data_AF-K1RSW6-F1
#
_entry.id   AF-K1RSW6-F1
#
_cell.length_a   1.000
_cell.length_b   1.000
_cell.length_c   1.000
_cell.angle_alpha   90.00
_cell.angle_beta   90.00
_cell.angle_gamma   90.00
#
_symmetry.space_group_name_H-M   'P 1'
#
loop_
_entity.id
_entity.type
_entity.pdbx_description
1 polymer ?
#
loop_
_entity_poly.entity_id
_entity_poly.type
_entity_poly.pdbx_seq_one_letter_code
_entity_poly.pdbx_strand_id
1 'polypeptide(L)'
;MMGGSAYENVGKKWDLGVEEQEWFHGLLPRVEAERLLIEDGDFLIDDDNSILEMVNQYCLSGRPWLDNSDIVLKNPIFREKWLLQNDDIILDRKLGKGYFGDVNKGIYKPMGNAVAVKTCKETFTQEQTKTLLTEGRILKQYAHPNIVRLIGIAAQRQPVLIVMEFVEGGDLLNHLKKQQKPFTSQQLIKMCDDIASGMAYLESKNCVHKELAARNCLVGNGLVVKVSDFGLSRDKVVHTMSDKNKPIPWKWSAPEVLLNGK
;
A
#
# COMPACT_ATOMS: atom_id res chain seq x y z
N MET A 1 -30.27 -27.22 -10.99
CA MET A 1 -29.66 -26.13 -11.78
C MET A 1 -28.18 -26.42 -11.84
N MET A 2 -27.64 -26.65 -13.03
CA MET A 2 -26.24 -27.09 -13.19
C MET A 2 -25.30 -26.00 -12.69
N GLY A 3 -24.36 -26.38 -11.82
CA GLY A 3 -23.27 -25.51 -11.38
C GLY A 3 -22.40 -25.16 -12.58
N GLY A 4 -22.14 -23.86 -12.75
CA GLY A 4 -21.04 -23.43 -13.61
C GLY A 4 -19.78 -24.14 -13.14
N SER A 5 -19.11 -24.82 -14.05
CA SER A 5 -17.87 -25.52 -13.70
C SER A 5 -16.86 -24.53 -13.13
N ALA A 6 -16.00 -24.97 -12.20
CA ALA A 6 -14.84 -24.22 -11.72
C ALA A 6 -14.10 -23.49 -12.87
N TYR A 7 -14.08 -24.14 -14.05
CA TYR A 7 -13.58 -23.68 -15.33
C TYR A 7 -14.13 -22.33 -15.83
N GLU A 8 -15.41 -22.01 -15.60
CA GLU A 8 -16.01 -20.76 -16.08
C GLU A 8 -15.56 -19.55 -15.25
N ASN A 9 -15.15 -19.79 -14.00
CA ASN A 9 -14.69 -18.77 -13.07
C ASN A 9 -13.17 -18.53 -13.14
N VAL A 10 -12.38 -19.50 -13.61
CA VAL A 10 -10.93 -19.32 -13.76
C VAL A 10 -10.65 -18.63 -15.10
N GLY A 11 -10.29 -17.34 -15.04
CA GLY A 11 -10.09 -16.48 -16.21
C GLY A 11 -9.29 -17.15 -17.33
N LYS A 12 -9.75 -16.96 -18.58
CA LYS A 12 -9.29 -17.63 -19.83
C LYS A 12 -7.84 -17.31 -20.27
N LYS A 13 -6.87 -17.22 -19.36
CA LYS A 13 -5.49 -16.78 -19.67
C LYS A 13 -4.43 -17.72 -19.08
N TRP A 14 -4.57 -19.01 -19.33
CA TRP A 14 -3.58 -20.02 -18.94
C TRP A 14 -2.26 -19.92 -19.72
N ASP A 15 -2.23 -19.14 -20.80
CA ASP A 15 -1.01 -18.89 -21.60
C ASP A 15 -0.06 -17.87 -20.94
N LEU A 16 -0.49 -17.20 -19.86
CA LEU A 16 0.32 -16.24 -19.11
C LEU A 16 1.16 -16.93 -18.03
N GLY A 17 2.34 -16.39 -17.74
CA GLY A 17 3.19 -16.87 -16.63
C GLY A 17 2.49 -16.75 -15.28
N VAL A 18 2.88 -17.58 -14.29
CA VAL A 18 2.23 -17.62 -12.97
C VAL A 18 2.17 -16.24 -12.28
N GLU A 19 3.23 -15.44 -12.43
CA GLU A 19 3.33 -14.09 -11.87
C GLU A 19 2.27 -13.11 -12.43
N GLU A 20 1.79 -13.36 -13.64
CA GLU A 20 0.82 -12.52 -14.35
C GLU A 20 -0.63 -12.92 -14.05
N GLN A 21 -0.84 -14.06 -13.39
CA GLN A 21 -2.15 -14.57 -13.05
C GLN A 21 -2.82 -13.71 -11.96
N GLU A 22 -4.11 -13.42 -12.11
CA GLU A 22 -4.85 -12.60 -11.14
C GLU A 22 -5.05 -13.30 -9.79
N TRP A 23 -4.93 -14.62 -9.75
CA TRP A 23 -5.04 -15.47 -8.57
C TRP A 23 -3.67 -15.80 -7.94
N PHE A 24 -2.55 -15.32 -8.49
CA PHE A 24 -1.23 -15.48 -7.88
C PHE A 24 -0.95 -14.33 -6.92
N HIS A 25 -0.67 -14.63 -5.66
CA HIS A 25 -0.52 -13.61 -4.61
C HIS A 25 0.94 -13.36 -4.21
N GLY A 26 1.89 -14.16 -4.69
CA GLY A 26 3.33 -14.00 -4.38
C GLY A 26 3.58 -14.02 -2.88
N LEU A 27 4.27 -13.00 -2.35
CA LEU A 27 4.61 -12.87 -0.91
C LEU A 27 3.42 -12.59 0.03
N LEU A 28 2.22 -13.06 -0.28
CA LEU A 28 1.05 -12.91 0.56
C LEU A 28 1.21 -13.71 1.86
N PRO A 29 1.09 -13.09 3.03
CA PRO A 29 1.25 -13.80 4.29
C PRO A 29 0.12 -14.81 4.52
N ARG A 30 0.46 -15.96 5.11
CA ARG A 30 -0.49 -17.04 5.45
C ARG A 30 -1.78 -16.60 6.14
N VAL A 31 -1.71 -15.71 7.14
CA VAL A 31 -2.93 -15.22 7.83
C VAL A 31 -3.85 -14.43 6.90
N GLU A 32 -3.27 -13.78 5.91
CA GLU A 32 -4.05 -13.05 4.92
C GLU A 32 -4.64 -14.00 3.87
N ALA A 33 -3.90 -15.04 3.49
CA ALA A 33 -4.42 -16.14 2.69
C ALA A 33 -5.61 -16.83 3.38
N GLU A 34 -5.47 -17.20 4.65
CA GLU A 34 -6.54 -17.83 5.46
C GLU A 34 -7.80 -16.96 5.55
N ARG A 35 -7.67 -15.63 5.54
CA ARG A 35 -8.82 -14.71 5.53
C ARG A 35 -9.56 -14.71 4.19
N LEU A 36 -8.86 -15.00 3.09
CA LEU A 36 -9.44 -14.97 1.74
C LEU A 36 -10.10 -16.30 1.36
N LEU A 37 -9.68 -17.41 1.98
CA LEU A 37 -10.25 -18.75 1.76
C LEU A 37 -11.50 -18.90 2.64
N ILE A 38 -12.69 -18.72 2.06
CA ILE A 38 -13.96 -18.64 2.80
C ILE A 38 -14.86 -19.84 2.48
N GLU A 39 -14.89 -20.27 1.22
CA GLU A 39 -15.75 -21.34 0.73
C GLU A 39 -14.97 -22.65 0.46
N ASP A 40 -15.67 -23.78 0.51
CA ASP A 40 -15.10 -25.08 0.18
C ASP A 40 -14.63 -25.15 -1.27
N GLY A 41 -13.32 -25.35 -1.44
CA GLY A 41 -12.66 -25.39 -2.75
C GLY A 41 -12.06 -24.05 -3.19
N ASP A 42 -12.08 -23.03 -2.33
CA ASP A 42 -11.26 -21.83 -2.50
C ASP A 42 -9.78 -22.19 -2.51
N PHE A 43 -9.03 -21.54 -3.40
CA PHE A 43 -7.58 -21.71 -3.48
C PHE A 43 -6.87 -20.44 -3.94
N LEU A 44 -5.61 -20.32 -3.55
CA LEU A 44 -4.67 -19.29 -3.99
C LEU A 44 -3.26 -19.89 -4.06
N ILE A 45 -2.36 -19.22 -4.78
CA ILE A 45 -0.97 -19.64 -4.92
C ILE A 45 -0.04 -18.50 -4.50
N ASP A 46 0.95 -18.83 -3.67
CA ASP A 46 1.94 -17.91 -3.11
C ASP A 46 3.41 -18.28 -3.46
N ASP A 47 3.66 -19.43 -4.09
CA ASP A 47 5.01 -19.91 -4.48
C ASP A 47 5.09 -20.42 -5.94
N ASP A 48 6.30 -20.50 -6.48
CA ASP A 48 6.63 -20.40 -7.90
C ASP A 48 6.57 -21.70 -8.73
N ASN A 49 6.27 -21.52 -10.03
CA ASN A 49 6.34 -22.36 -11.25
C ASN A 49 6.05 -23.88 -11.25
N SER A 50 6.31 -24.66 -10.20
CA SER A 50 6.10 -26.12 -10.22
C SER A 50 4.63 -26.52 -10.04
N ILE A 51 3.77 -25.54 -9.74
CA ILE A 51 2.39 -25.75 -9.32
C ILE A 51 1.39 -25.31 -10.41
N LEU A 52 1.78 -24.47 -11.38
CA LEU A 52 0.86 -23.90 -12.38
C LEU A 52 0.21 -24.96 -13.27
N GLU A 53 1.01 -25.82 -13.91
CA GLU A 53 0.49 -26.92 -14.75
C GLU A 53 -0.38 -27.87 -13.93
N MET A 54 0.02 -28.11 -12.69
CA MET A 54 -0.67 -29.00 -11.76
C MET A 54 -2.04 -28.42 -11.34
N VAL A 55 -2.09 -27.14 -10.96
CA VAL A 55 -3.34 -26.42 -10.63
C VAL A 55 -4.27 -26.41 -11.81
N ASN A 56 -3.75 -26.17 -13.01
CA ASN A 56 -4.55 -26.24 -14.21
C ASN A 56 -5.14 -27.66 -14.32
N GLN A 57 -4.33 -28.72 -14.35
CA GLN A 57 -4.85 -30.09 -14.44
C GLN A 57 -5.88 -30.46 -13.37
N TYR A 58 -5.69 -30.08 -12.10
CA TYR A 58 -6.64 -30.38 -11.03
C TYR A 58 -7.92 -29.57 -11.11
N CYS A 59 -7.85 -28.26 -11.42
CA CYS A 59 -9.02 -27.43 -11.65
C CYS A 59 -9.85 -27.91 -12.85
N LEU A 60 -9.19 -28.31 -13.94
CA LEU A 60 -9.84 -28.80 -15.17
C LEU A 60 -10.47 -30.18 -14.96
N SER A 61 -9.79 -31.07 -14.24
CA SER A 61 -10.23 -32.46 -14.06
C SER A 61 -11.25 -32.65 -12.95
N GLY A 62 -11.37 -31.69 -12.02
CA GLY A 62 -12.22 -31.79 -10.84
C GLY A 62 -11.82 -32.91 -9.88
N ARG A 63 -10.60 -33.44 -10.03
CA ARG A 63 -10.06 -34.49 -9.17
C ARG A 63 -9.52 -33.90 -7.87
N PRO A 64 -9.45 -34.70 -6.80
CA PRO A 64 -8.79 -34.28 -5.58
C PRO A 64 -7.32 -33.93 -5.80
N TRP A 65 -6.83 -32.93 -5.07
CA TRP A 65 -5.47 -32.41 -5.16
C TRP A 65 -4.40 -33.43 -4.75
N LEU A 66 -4.73 -34.31 -3.81
CA LEU A 66 -3.88 -35.40 -3.31
C LEU A 66 -4.65 -36.72 -3.34
N ASP A 67 -3.94 -37.80 -3.64
CA ASP A 67 -4.47 -39.15 -3.50
C ASP A 67 -4.95 -39.37 -2.06
N ASN A 68 -6.21 -39.79 -1.90
CA ASN A 68 -6.93 -39.93 -0.62
C ASN A 68 -7.27 -38.62 0.13
N SER A 69 -7.43 -37.50 -0.59
CA SER A 69 -8.04 -36.28 -0.02
C SER A 69 -9.42 -36.00 -0.64
N ASP A 70 -10.25 -35.25 0.07
CA ASP A 70 -11.51 -34.69 -0.46
C ASP A 70 -11.33 -33.24 -0.95
N ILE A 71 -10.08 -32.76 -1.02
CA ILE A 71 -9.75 -31.37 -1.36
C ILE A 71 -9.82 -31.22 -2.88
N VAL A 72 -10.82 -30.51 -3.39
CA VAL A 72 -10.99 -30.21 -4.81
C VAL A 72 -10.87 -28.71 -5.02
N LEU A 73 -9.97 -28.29 -5.91
CA LEU A 73 -9.81 -26.89 -6.29
C LEU A 73 -10.97 -26.45 -7.19
N LYS A 74 -11.74 -25.44 -6.75
CA LYS A 74 -12.94 -24.96 -7.45
C LYS A 74 -12.90 -23.47 -7.73
N ASN A 75 -12.53 -22.68 -6.74
CA ASN A 75 -12.71 -21.24 -6.73
C ASN A 75 -11.36 -20.53 -6.61
N PRO A 76 -10.79 -19.97 -7.69
CA PRO A 76 -9.58 -19.17 -7.58
C PRO A 76 -9.88 -17.87 -6.83
N ILE A 77 -9.13 -17.60 -5.77
CA ILE A 77 -9.18 -16.32 -5.08
C ILE A 77 -8.38 -15.30 -5.86
N PHE A 78 -9.08 -14.31 -6.43
CA PHE A 78 -8.44 -13.18 -7.12
C PHE A 78 -7.86 -12.17 -6.14
N ARG A 79 -6.74 -11.55 -6.53
CA ARG A 79 -6.11 -10.45 -5.79
C ARG A 79 -7.07 -9.28 -5.62
N GLU A 80 -7.04 -8.69 -4.43
CA GLU A 80 -7.72 -7.42 -4.21
C GLU A 80 -7.09 -6.32 -5.09
N LYS A 81 -7.90 -5.43 -5.68
CA LYS A 81 -7.42 -4.39 -6.63
C LYS A 81 -6.38 -3.40 -6.07
N TRP A 82 -6.19 -3.37 -4.75
CA TRP A 82 -5.17 -2.54 -4.09
C TRP A 82 -3.82 -3.24 -3.94
N LEU A 83 -3.77 -4.57 -4.13
CA LEU A 83 -2.54 -5.35 -4.27
C LEU A 83 -2.10 -5.24 -5.73
N LEU A 84 -1.18 -4.32 -6.00
CA LEU A 84 -0.78 -3.94 -7.34
C LEU A 84 0.29 -4.88 -7.88
N GLN A 85 0.33 -5.06 -9.20
CA GLN A 85 1.44 -5.76 -9.84
C GLN A 85 2.65 -4.82 -9.93
N ASN A 86 3.84 -5.34 -9.60
CA ASN A 86 5.08 -4.56 -9.70
C ASN A 86 5.31 -4.07 -11.15
N ASP A 87 4.95 -4.88 -12.16
CA ASP A 87 5.11 -4.53 -13.59
C ASP A 87 4.14 -3.45 -14.09
N ASP A 88 3.07 -3.17 -13.34
CA ASP A 88 2.15 -2.06 -13.64
C ASP A 88 2.70 -0.70 -13.19
N ILE A 89 3.80 -0.69 -12.44
CA ILE A 89 4.39 0.53 -11.88
C ILE A 89 5.63 0.93 -12.67
N ILE A 90 5.51 2.00 -13.44
CA ILE A 90 6.62 2.59 -14.18
C ILE A 90 7.18 3.74 -13.35
N LEU A 91 8.42 3.60 -12.88
CA LEU A 91 9.12 4.68 -12.19
C LEU A 91 9.63 5.74 -13.19
N ASP A 92 9.47 7.00 -12.84
CA ASP A 92 10.00 8.17 -13.56
C ASP A 92 11.09 8.81 -12.67
N ARG A 93 11.11 10.13 -12.50
CA ARG A 93 12.09 10.87 -11.71
C ARG A 93 11.90 10.76 -10.20
N LYS A 94 13.02 10.88 -9.48
CA LYS A 94 13.03 11.01 -8.03
C LYS A 94 12.41 12.33 -7.56
N LEU A 95 11.51 12.26 -6.58
CA LEU A 95 10.88 13.40 -5.91
C LEU A 95 11.58 13.74 -4.59
N GLY A 96 12.05 12.73 -3.87
CA GLY A 96 12.68 12.91 -2.57
C GLY A 96 13.25 11.63 -1.99
N LYS A 97 13.81 11.75 -0.79
CA LYS A 97 14.28 10.63 0.03
C LYS A 97 13.53 10.67 1.36
N GLY A 98 12.71 9.66 1.61
CA GLY A 98 12.08 9.42 2.90
C GLY A 98 12.94 8.48 3.75
N TYR A 99 12.47 8.22 4.97
CA TYR A 99 13.14 7.30 5.90
C TYR A 99 13.24 5.87 5.32
N PHE A 100 12.14 5.36 4.77
CA PHE A 100 12.03 3.99 4.23
C PHE A 100 12.65 3.80 2.84
N GLY A 101 13.12 4.88 2.22
CA GLY A 101 13.71 4.84 0.89
C GLY A 101 13.36 6.03 0.02
N ASP A 102 13.48 5.83 -1.29
CA ASP A 102 13.28 6.92 -2.25
C ASP A 102 11.80 7.05 -2.60
N VAL A 103 11.36 8.29 -2.80
CA VAL A 103 10.04 8.59 -3.34
C VAL A 103 10.26 9.08 -4.77
N ASN A 104 9.64 8.40 -5.73
CA ASN A 104 9.71 8.70 -7.15
C ASN A 104 8.33 9.11 -7.67
N LYS A 105 8.30 9.92 -8.71
CA LYS A 105 7.12 10.04 -9.57
C LYS A 105 7.05 8.76 -10.39
N GLY A 106 5.86 8.34 -10.76
CA GLY A 106 5.68 7.22 -11.67
C GLY A 106 4.32 7.25 -12.36
N ILE A 107 4.03 6.20 -13.11
CA ILE A 107 2.75 5.93 -13.74
C ILE A 107 2.28 4.55 -13.28
N TYR A 108 1.02 4.46 -12.86
CA TYR A 108 0.34 3.19 -12.68
C TYR A 108 -0.46 2.87 -13.94
N LYS A 109 0.00 1.89 -14.74
CA LYS A 109 -0.51 1.60 -16.10
C LYS A 109 -2.05 1.53 -16.20
N PRO A 110 -2.76 0.82 -15.30
CA PRO A 110 -4.22 0.70 -15.36
C PRO A 110 -4.99 2.02 -15.13
N MET A 111 -4.41 2.98 -14.40
CA MET A 111 -5.04 4.28 -14.15
C MET A 111 -4.55 5.35 -15.14
N GLY A 112 -3.36 5.18 -15.73
CA GLY A 112 -2.78 6.07 -16.74
C GLY A 112 -2.33 7.44 -16.24
N ASN A 113 -2.58 7.78 -14.98
CA ASN A 113 -2.21 9.05 -14.38
C ASN A 113 -0.91 8.96 -13.56
N ALA A 114 -0.37 10.14 -13.22
CA ALA A 114 0.81 10.24 -12.38
C ALA A 114 0.53 9.78 -10.94
N VAL A 115 1.49 9.04 -10.39
CA VAL A 115 1.48 8.53 -9.00
C VAL A 115 2.79 8.89 -8.29
N ALA A 116 2.74 8.92 -6.96
CA ALA A 116 3.93 8.93 -6.13
C ALA A 116 4.23 7.50 -5.66
N VAL A 117 5.44 7.02 -5.89
CA VAL A 117 5.87 5.66 -5.58
C VAL A 117 6.98 5.72 -4.54
N LYS A 118 6.71 5.18 -3.36
CA LYS A 118 7.71 5.03 -2.29
C LYS A 118 8.30 3.63 -2.39
N THR A 119 9.58 3.57 -2.71
CA THR A 119 10.33 2.31 -2.82
C THR A 119 10.97 1.99 -1.48
N CYS A 120 10.54 0.89 -0.87
CA CYS A 120 11.12 0.36 0.35
C CYS A 120 12.47 -0.31 0.03
N LYS A 121 13.58 0.34 0.39
CA LYS A 121 14.93 -0.08 -0.04
C LYS A 121 15.47 -1.29 0.72
N GLU A 122 15.04 -1.45 1.97
CA GLU A 122 15.38 -2.62 2.76
C GLU A 122 14.54 -3.81 2.29
N THR A 123 15.14 -4.98 2.27
CA THR A 123 14.42 -6.22 1.98
C THR A 123 13.51 -6.52 3.17
N PHE A 124 12.20 -6.45 2.97
CA PHE A 124 11.26 -6.73 4.05
C PHE A 124 11.27 -8.23 4.35
N THR A 125 11.32 -8.59 5.63
CA THR A 125 11.00 -9.96 6.07
C THR A 125 9.52 -10.26 5.76
N GLN A 126 9.15 -11.53 5.71
CA GLN A 126 7.74 -11.92 5.53
C GLN A 126 6.83 -11.28 6.60
N GLU A 127 7.30 -11.16 7.84
CA GLU A 127 6.54 -10.54 8.93
C GLU A 127 6.36 -9.02 8.72
N GLN A 128 7.38 -8.34 8.22
CA GLN A 128 7.30 -6.91 7.88
C GLN A 128 6.36 -6.67 6.70
N THR A 129 6.46 -7.47 5.65
CA THR A 129 5.53 -7.42 4.50
C THR A 129 4.10 -7.67 4.98
N LYS A 130 3.88 -8.65 5.84
CA LYS A 130 2.57 -8.94 6.43
C LYS A 130 1.97 -7.75 7.16
N THR A 131 2.78 -7.14 8.01
CA THR A 131 2.34 -5.99 8.81
C THR A 131 2.02 -4.81 7.90
N LEU A 132 2.84 -4.57 6.87
CA LEU A 132 2.61 -3.52 5.87
C LEU A 132 1.32 -3.74 5.09
N LEU A 133 1.04 -4.97 4.63
CA LEU A 133 -0.20 -5.26 3.90
C LEU A 133 -1.44 -5.11 4.79
N THR A 134 -1.35 -5.55 6.05
CA THR A 134 -2.43 -5.39 7.03
C THR A 134 -2.73 -3.90 7.26
N GLU A 135 -1.70 -3.09 7.48
CA GLU A 135 -1.84 -1.63 7.63
C GLU A 135 -2.35 -0.98 6.33
N GLY A 136 -1.79 -1.40 5.18
CA GLY A 136 -2.16 -0.95 3.85
C GLY A 136 -3.64 -1.11 3.54
N ARG A 137 -4.25 -2.25 3.91
CA ARG A 137 -5.69 -2.48 3.74
C ARG A 137 -6.52 -1.44 4.50
N ILE A 138 -6.11 -1.04 5.71
CA ILE A 138 -6.86 -0.05 6.47
C ILE A 138 -6.64 1.35 5.88
N LEU A 139 -5.40 1.70 5.54
CA LEU A 139 -5.05 2.98 4.94
C LEU A 139 -5.72 3.18 3.57
N LYS A 140 -5.95 2.10 2.82
CA LYS A 140 -6.64 2.15 1.53
C LYS A 140 -8.07 2.70 1.64
N GLN A 141 -8.70 2.50 2.80
CA GLN A 141 -10.06 2.98 3.10
C GLN A 141 -10.08 4.47 3.46
N TYR A 142 -8.92 5.11 3.63
CA TYR A 142 -8.89 6.51 3.99
C TYR A 142 -9.18 7.36 2.76
N ALA A 143 -10.21 8.19 2.87
CA ALA A 143 -10.66 9.07 1.81
C ALA A 143 -11.06 10.41 2.43
N HIS A 144 -10.20 11.41 2.28
CA HIS A 144 -10.43 12.76 2.78
C HIS A 144 -9.69 13.76 1.89
N PRO A 145 -10.27 14.93 1.56
CA PRO A 145 -9.65 15.91 0.66
C PRO A 145 -8.26 16.37 1.13
N ASN A 146 -8.02 16.41 2.44
CA ASN A 146 -6.75 16.85 3.04
C ASN A 146 -5.85 15.70 3.51
N ILE A 147 -6.07 14.47 3.02
CA ILE A 147 -5.20 13.31 3.27
C ILE A 147 -4.73 12.76 1.93
N VAL A 148 -3.43 12.46 1.81
CA VAL A 148 -2.88 11.80 0.62
C VAL A 148 -3.47 10.39 0.52
N ARG A 149 -4.13 10.11 -0.60
CA ARG A 149 -4.79 8.83 -0.87
C ARG A 149 -3.78 7.74 -1.22
N LEU A 150 -3.86 6.62 -0.48
CA LEU A 150 -3.23 5.37 -0.90
C LEU A 150 -3.99 4.78 -2.09
N ILE A 151 -3.26 4.49 -3.17
CA ILE A 151 -3.78 3.79 -4.35
C ILE A 151 -3.66 2.28 -4.12
N GLY A 152 -2.47 1.82 -3.72
CA GLY A 152 -2.22 0.40 -3.45
C GLY A 152 -0.77 0.11 -3.08
N ILE A 153 -0.45 -1.17 -2.94
CA ILE A 153 0.88 -1.68 -2.58
C ILE A 153 1.26 -2.78 -3.57
N ALA A 154 2.44 -2.69 -4.19
CA ALA A 154 3.02 -3.76 -4.98
C ALA A 154 4.08 -4.49 -4.13
N ALA A 155 3.72 -5.68 -3.65
CA ALA A 155 4.55 -6.48 -2.75
C ALA A 155 4.78 -7.91 -3.26
N GLN A 156 4.49 -8.20 -4.53
CA GLN A 156 4.70 -9.52 -5.14
C GLN A 156 6.19 -9.87 -5.16
N ARG A 157 7.06 -8.88 -5.36
CA ARG A 157 8.51 -9.00 -5.28
C ARG A 157 9.14 -7.79 -4.59
N GLN A 158 10.36 -7.98 -4.11
CA GLN A 158 11.18 -6.91 -3.57
C GLN A 158 11.78 -6.06 -4.71
N PRO A 159 11.99 -4.74 -4.51
CA PRO A 159 11.57 -3.96 -3.36
C PRO A 159 10.05 -3.73 -3.34
N VAL A 160 9.45 -3.71 -2.14
CA VAL A 160 8.04 -3.36 -2.00
C VAL A 160 7.81 -1.89 -2.40
N LEU A 161 6.73 -1.66 -3.16
CA LEU A 161 6.34 -0.32 -3.64
C LEU A 161 5.01 0.10 -3.00
N ILE A 162 4.99 1.28 -2.37
CA ILE A 162 3.75 1.90 -1.88
C ILE A 162 3.36 3.00 -2.86
N VAL A 163 2.17 2.88 -3.45
CA VAL A 163 1.69 3.72 -4.54
C VAL A 163 0.59 4.65 -4.03
N MET A 164 0.80 5.95 -4.16
CA MET A 164 -0.06 7.02 -3.64
C MET A 164 -0.43 7.99 -4.76
N GLU A 165 -1.47 8.80 -4.52
CA GLU A 165 -1.75 9.92 -5.42
C GLU A 165 -0.54 10.87 -5.53
N PHE A 166 -0.29 11.38 -6.73
CA PHE A 166 0.73 12.39 -6.95
C PHE A 166 0.15 13.79 -6.66
N VAL A 167 0.79 14.53 -5.76
CA VAL A 167 0.42 15.92 -5.41
C VAL A 167 1.47 16.87 -5.99
N GLU A 168 1.09 17.65 -6.99
CA GLU A 168 2.04 18.32 -7.91
C GLU A 168 2.88 19.44 -7.28
N GLY A 169 2.34 20.15 -6.28
CA GLY A 169 3.01 21.31 -5.67
C GLY A 169 4.11 20.97 -4.67
N GLY A 170 4.39 19.67 -4.45
CA GLY A 170 5.44 19.19 -3.56
C GLY A 170 5.18 19.47 -2.09
N ASP A 171 6.23 19.38 -1.26
CA ASP A 171 6.10 19.58 0.19
C ASP A 171 5.87 21.05 0.57
N LEU A 172 5.01 21.25 1.57
CA LEU A 172 4.60 22.58 2.06
C LEU A 172 5.78 23.38 2.60
N LEU A 173 6.79 22.74 3.22
CA LEU A 173 7.98 23.46 3.72
C LEU A 173 8.74 24.15 2.58
N ASN A 174 9.05 23.43 1.51
CA ASN A 174 9.71 24.01 0.34
C ASN A 174 8.75 24.94 -0.42
N HIS A 175 7.46 24.64 -0.44
CA HIS A 175 6.45 25.52 -1.04
C HIS A 175 6.42 26.89 -0.34
N LEU A 176 6.48 26.94 0.99
CA LEU A 176 6.54 28.19 1.76
C LEU A 176 7.84 28.97 1.51
N LYS A 177 8.98 28.27 1.35
CA LYS A 177 10.29 28.89 1.15
C LYS A 177 10.52 29.47 -0.24
N LYS A 178 9.95 28.84 -1.28
CA LYS A 178 10.24 29.18 -2.69
C LYS A 178 9.46 30.39 -3.20
N GLN A 179 8.51 30.91 -2.44
CA GLN A 179 7.57 31.92 -2.93
C GLN A 179 8.21 33.30 -2.95
N GLN A 180 8.19 33.93 -4.13
CA GLN A 180 8.73 35.27 -4.33
C GLN A 180 7.86 36.34 -3.64
N LYS A 181 6.56 36.06 -3.49
CA LYS A 181 5.62 36.91 -2.76
C LYS A 181 5.20 36.20 -1.48
N PRO A 182 5.09 36.91 -0.35
CA PRO A 182 4.57 36.32 0.87
C PRO A 182 3.11 35.91 0.66
N PHE A 183 2.74 34.78 1.27
CA PHE A 183 1.34 34.41 1.38
C PHE A 183 0.59 35.41 2.27
N THR A 184 -0.65 35.67 1.90
CA THR A 184 -1.57 36.42 2.77
C THR A 184 -1.92 35.59 4.01
N SER A 185 -2.31 36.27 5.10
CA SER A 185 -2.79 35.59 6.30
C SER A 185 -3.97 34.65 6.00
N GLN A 186 -4.87 35.04 5.09
CA GLN A 186 -6.01 34.21 4.68
C GLN A 186 -5.57 32.89 4.03
N GLN A 187 -4.55 32.92 3.16
CA GLN A 187 -4.01 31.72 2.54
C GLN A 187 -3.35 30.80 3.59
N LEU A 188 -2.55 31.38 4.50
CA LEU A 188 -1.90 30.61 5.56
C LEU A 188 -2.91 29.97 6.52
N ILE A 189 -3.96 30.70 6.90
CA ILE A 189 -5.05 30.17 7.72
C ILE A 189 -5.76 29.02 6.99
N LYS A 190 -6.02 29.15 5.68
CA LYS A 190 -6.64 28.08 4.89
C LYS A 190 -5.78 26.81 4.83
N MET A 191 -4.45 26.96 4.71
CA MET A 191 -3.51 25.84 4.75
C MET A 191 -3.51 25.15 6.13
N CYS A 192 -3.56 25.91 7.22
CA CYS A 192 -3.69 25.35 8.57
C CYS A 192 -5.02 24.63 8.78
N ASP A 193 -6.11 25.21 8.29
CA ASP A 193 -7.45 24.61 8.30
C ASP A 193 -7.49 23.27 7.54
N ASP A 194 -6.88 23.21 6.35
CA ASP A 194 -6.73 21.96 5.59
C ASP A 194 -5.98 20.88 6.41
N ILE A 195 -4.85 21.24 7.01
CA ILE A 195 -4.07 20.31 7.84
C ILE A 195 -4.88 19.84 9.05
N ALA A 196 -5.55 20.77 9.75
CA ALA A 196 -6.37 20.46 10.91
C ALA A 196 -7.54 19.53 10.55
N SER A 197 -8.21 19.79 9.42
CA SER A 197 -9.27 18.94 8.89
C SER A 197 -8.78 17.52 8.58
N GLY A 198 -7.60 17.39 7.94
CA GLY A 198 -6.94 16.10 7.74
C GLY A 198 -6.62 15.39 9.06
N MET A 199 -6.07 16.09 10.04
CA MET A 199 -5.72 15.50 11.34
C MET A 199 -6.95 15.07 12.15
N ALA A 200 -8.04 15.86 12.13
CA ALA A 200 -9.32 15.47 12.73
C ALA A 200 -9.90 14.21 12.07
N TYR A 201 -9.76 14.09 10.74
CA TYR A 201 -10.13 12.86 10.05
C TYR A 201 -9.28 11.66 10.51
N LEU A 202 -7.96 11.81 10.64
CA LEU A 202 -7.09 10.73 11.15
C LEU A 202 -7.44 10.33 12.59
N GLU A 203 -7.72 11.30 13.45
CA GLU A 203 -8.19 11.07 14.82
C GLU A 203 -9.50 10.25 14.82
N SER A 204 -10.47 10.60 13.97
CA SER A 204 -11.73 9.84 13.83
C SER A 204 -11.52 8.38 13.39
N LYS A 205 -10.36 8.07 12.81
CA LYS A 205 -9.93 6.72 12.41
C LYS A 205 -9.00 6.06 13.41
N ASN A 206 -8.82 6.63 14.62
CA ASN A 206 -7.84 6.19 15.61
C ASN A 206 -6.45 6.03 14.98
N CYS A 207 -6.01 7.04 14.23
CA CYS A 207 -4.75 7.04 13.50
C CYS A 207 -3.85 8.17 14.00
N VAL A 208 -2.80 7.82 14.72
CA VAL A 208 -1.80 8.79 15.19
C VAL A 208 -0.73 8.95 14.10
N HIS A 209 -0.51 10.17 13.61
CA HIS A 209 0.46 10.44 12.55
C HIS A 209 1.92 10.33 13.04
N LYS A 210 2.21 10.77 14.28
CA LYS A 210 3.54 10.77 14.93
C LYS A 210 4.65 11.62 14.31
N GLU A 211 4.53 12.02 13.05
CA GLU A 211 5.55 12.81 12.33
C GLU A 211 4.96 14.02 11.61
N LEU A 212 3.90 14.64 12.14
CA LEU A 212 3.28 15.81 11.51
C LEU A 212 4.26 16.99 11.48
N ALA A 213 4.56 17.45 10.27
CA ALA A 213 5.41 18.62 10.02
C ALA A 213 5.12 19.17 8.61
N ALA A 214 5.49 20.43 8.35
CA ALA A 214 5.31 21.05 7.03
C ALA A 214 6.01 20.28 5.89
N ARG A 215 7.10 19.55 6.15
CA ARG A 215 7.76 18.68 5.17
C ARG A 215 6.95 17.43 4.78
N ASN A 216 6.01 17.03 5.65
CA ASN A 216 5.12 15.87 5.46
C ASN A 216 3.69 16.30 5.07
N CYS A 217 3.51 17.57 4.70
CA CYS A 217 2.30 18.08 4.07
C CYS A 217 2.62 18.41 2.62
N LEU A 218 1.72 18.10 1.69
CA LEU A 218 1.87 18.36 0.27
C LEU A 218 0.87 19.41 -0.19
N VAL A 219 1.26 20.24 -1.16
CA VAL A 219 0.41 21.31 -1.69
C VAL A 219 -0.13 20.89 -3.06
N GLY A 220 -1.46 20.78 -3.16
CA GLY A 220 -2.17 20.47 -4.39
C GLY A 220 -2.58 21.71 -5.19
N ASN A 221 -3.44 21.48 -6.18
CA ASN A 221 -4.04 22.56 -6.96
C ASN A 221 -4.88 23.49 -6.05
N GLY A 222 -4.89 24.79 -6.36
CA GLY A 222 -5.64 25.78 -5.59
C GLY A 222 -5.13 26.01 -4.16
N LEU A 223 -3.87 25.67 -3.87
CA LEU A 223 -3.26 25.75 -2.52
C LEU A 223 -3.89 24.81 -1.48
N VAL A 224 -4.63 23.79 -1.91
CA VAL A 224 -5.18 22.78 -1.00
C VAL A 224 -4.04 21.96 -0.39
N VAL A 225 -3.97 21.88 0.93
CA VAL A 225 -2.94 21.11 1.63
C VAL A 225 -3.44 19.70 1.97
N LYS A 226 -2.59 18.70 1.73
CA LYS A 226 -2.82 17.30 2.08
C LYS A 226 -1.74 16.79 3.02
N VAL A 227 -2.14 16.09 4.08
CA VAL A 227 -1.23 15.40 5.00
C VAL A 227 -0.76 14.09 4.37
N SER A 228 0.55 13.84 4.40
CA SER A 228 1.23 12.66 3.83
C SER A 228 1.97 11.88 4.93
N ASP A 229 2.50 10.70 4.60
CA ASP A 229 3.35 9.88 5.49
C ASP A 229 2.71 9.51 6.85
N PHE A 230 1.38 9.48 6.93
CA PHE A 230 0.59 9.09 8.11
C PHE A 230 0.39 7.56 8.24
N GLY A 231 0.87 6.78 7.28
CA GLY A 231 0.52 5.37 7.13
C GLY A 231 1.46 4.38 7.81
N LEU A 232 2.74 4.73 7.96
CA LEU A 232 3.73 3.86 8.59
C LEU A 232 3.79 4.08 10.13
N SER A 233 2.98 4.99 10.65
CA SER A 233 2.99 5.38 12.07
C SER A 233 2.13 4.48 12.98
N ARG A 234 1.31 3.58 12.40
CA ARG A 234 0.44 2.63 13.11
C ARG A 234 1.21 1.45 13.71
N ASP A 235 2.17 1.77 14.56
CA ASP A 235 2.61 0.95 15.69
C ASP A 235 3.20 -0.45 15.46
N LYS A 236 3.27 -1.01 14.25
CA LYS A 236 3.91 -2.32 14.07
C LYS A 236 5.00 -2.37 12.99
N VAL A 237 4.83 -1.84 11.78
CA VAL A 237 5.93 -1.92 10.78
C VAL A 237 7.17 -1.12 11.24
N VAL A 238 6.94 0.04 11.85
CA VAL A 238 8.00 0.99 12.21
C VAL A 238 8.55 0.79 13.61
N HIS A 239 7.84 0.09 14.50
CA HIS A 239 8.37 -0.26 15.82
C HIS A 239 9.24 -1.53 15.80
N THR A 240 9.02 -2.47 14.88
CA THR A 240 10.01 -3.55 14.65
C THR A 240 11.17 -3.10 13.77
N MET A 241 10.99 -2.10 12.90
CA MET A 241 12.09 -1.43 12.19
C MET A 241 12.72 -0.27 12.97
N SER A 242 12.18 0.12 14.14
CA SER A 242 12.84 1.08 15.01
C SER A 242 14.03 0.36 15.63
N ASP A 243 15.10 0.33 14.85
CA ASP A 243 16.42 0.66 15.31
C ASP A 243 16.26 1.61 16.50
N LYS A 244 16.73 1.21 17.68
CA LYS A 244 16.69 2.05 18.90
C LYS A 244 17.37 3.41 18.68
N ASN A 245 17.99 3.60 17.52
CA ASN A 245 18.64 4.79 17.01
C ASN A 245 17.80 5.67 16.05
N LYS A 246 16.51 5.39 15.76
CA LYS A 246 15.71 6.31 14.91
C LYS A 246 15.66 7.69 15.58
N PRO A 247 16.16 8.76 14.93
CA PRO A 247 16.14 10.09 15.53
C PRO A 247 14.69 10.55 15.71
N ILE A 248 14.30 10.81 16.95
CA ILE A 248 12.99 11.41 17.24
C ILE A 248 13.02 12.85 16.70
N PRO A 249 11.99 13.31 15.96
CA PRO A 249 11.92 14.69 15.47
C PRO A 249 11.59 15.63 16.63
N TRP A 250 12.56 15.87 17.52
CA TRP A 250 12.38 16.51 18.83
C TRP A 250 11.76 17.91 18.75
N LYS A 251 12.02 18.69 17.69
CA LYS A 251 11.38 20.01 17.47
C LYS A 251 9.89 19.93 17.12
N TRP A 252 9.39 18.75 16.75
CA TRP A 252 7.99 18.48 16.38
C TRP A 252 7.32 17.47 17.30
N SER A 253 8.01 17.01 18.36
CA SER A 253 7.51 15.99 19.27
C SER A 253 7.07 16.63 20.59
N ALA A 254 5.97 16.12 21.16
CA ALA A 254 5.53 16.54 22.47
C ALA A 254 6.50 16.05 23.57
N PRO A 255 6.61 16.74 24.72
CA PRO A 255 7.55 16.37 25.78
C PRO A 255 7.39 14.94 26.30
N GLU A 256 6.16 14.45 26.44
CA GLU A 256 5.84 13.10 26.89
C GLU A 256 6.38 12.02 25.92
N VAL A 257 6.40 12.29 24.62
CA VAL A 257 6.97 11.38 23.61
C VAL A 257 8.49 11.27 23.80
N LEU A 258 9.15 12.38 24.13
CA LEU A 258 10.60 12.44 24.37
C LEU A 258 11.01 11.77 25.69
N LEU A 259 10.15 11.84 26.70
CA LEU A 259 10.41 11.32 28.04
C LEU A 259 10.04 9.85 28.19
N ASN A 260 8.93 9.42 27.59
CA ASN A 260 8.32 8.12 27.85
C ASN A 260 8.37 7.17 26.64
N GLY A 261 8.79 7.65 25.47
CA GLY A 261 8.89 6.85 24.24
C GLY A 261 7.54 6.31 23.73
N LYS A 262 6.43 6.90 24.16
CA LYS A 262 5.05 6.57 23.78
C LYS A 262 4.26 7.84 23.51
#